data_AF-A0A3D0Z6M8-F1
#
_entry.id   AF-A0A3D0Z6M8-F1
#
_cell.length_a   1.000
_cell.length_b   1.000
_cell.length_c   1.000
_cell.angle_alpha   90.00
_cell.angle_beta   90.00
_cell.angle_gamma   90.00
#
_symmetry.space_group_name_H-M   'P 1'
#
loop_
_entity.id
_entity.type
_entity.pdbx_description
1 polymer ?
#
loop_
_entity_poly.entity_id
_entity_poly.type
_entity_poly.pdbx_seq_one_letter_code
_entity_poly.pdbx_strand_id
1 'polypeptide(L)'
;MFLKELENGKVRYFEKFYNEREGKWQQVTVTLGSKSRAVQAEAKILLAQKIDKARTDNANFNSSVSIQAAFDEWQVIREKELKASSFFNESKML
;
A
#
# COMPACT_ATOMS: atom_id res chain seq x y z
N MET A 1 -16.06 4.34 -15.41
CA MET A 1 -16.21 2.88 -15.28
C MET A 1 -16.35 2.18 -16.63
N PHE A 2 -15.54 1.16 -16.86
CA PHE A 2 -15.61 0.22 -17.98
C PHE A 2 -16.02 -1.18 -17.50
N LEU A 3 -16.42 -2.05 -18.42
CA LEU A 3 -16.78 -3.44 -18.11
C LEU A 3 -16.19 -4.42 -19.12
N LYS A 4 -15.92 -5.65 -18.68
CA LYS A 4 -15.48 -6.79 -19.50
C LYS A 4 -16.20 -8.05 -19.04
N GLU A 5 -16.79 -8.79 -19.98
CA GLU A 5 -17.33 -10.14 -19.70
C GLU A 5 -16.22 -11.15 -19.55
N LEU A 6 -16.42 -12.08 -18.62
CA LEU A 6 -15.56 -13.22 -18.38
C LEU A 6 -16.21 -14.47 -18.97
N GLU A 7 -15.38 -15.45 -19.32
CA GLU A 7 -15.82 -16.76 -19.86
C GLU A 7 -16.76 -17.50 -18.91
N ASN A 8 -16.66 -17.22 -17.60
CA ASN A 8 -17.53 -17.79 -16.56
C ASN A 8 -18.88 -17.08 -16.39
N GLY A 9 -19.25 -16.16 -17.29
CA GLY A 9 -20.51 -15.41 -17.24
C GLY A 9 -20.53 -14.25 -16.24
N LYS A 10 -19.46 -14.04 -15.46
CA LYS A 10 -19.33 -12.88 -14.58
C LYS A 10 -18.88 -11.64 -15.37
N VAL A 11 -19.03 -10.47 -14.76
CA VAL A 11 -18.67 -9.19 -15.34
C VAL A 11 -17.64 -8.51 -14.48
N ARG A 12 -16.50 -8.17 -15.07
CA ARG A 12 -15.47 -7.36 -14.43
C ARG A 12 -15.68 -5.90 -14.76
N TYR A 13 -16.00 -5.11 -13.74
CA TYR A 13 -16.04 -3.66 -13.78
C TYR A 13 -14.69 -3.10 -13.36
N PHE A 14 -14.22 -2.08 -14.06
CA PHE A 14 -12.94 -1.45 -13.74
C PHE A 14 -12.92 0.05 -14.03
N GLU A 15 -12.09 0.75 -13.27
CA GLU A 15 -11.91 2.19 -13.40
C GLU A 15 -10.44 2.54 -13.21
N LYS A 16 -9.91 3.35 -14.14
CA LYS A 16 -8.59 3.93 -14.02
C LYS A 16 -8.71 5.27 -13.31
N PHE A 17 -7.84 5.52 -12.35
CA PHE A 17 -7.74 6.79 -11.66
C PHE A 17 -6.27 7.16 -11.49
N TYR A 18 -6.00 8.46 -11.44
CA TYR A 18 -4.66 8.94 -11.12
C TYR A 18 -4.52 9.02 -9.60
N ASN A 19 -3.52 8.32 -9.06
CA ASN A 19 -3.19 8.43 -7.65
C ASN A 19 -2.15 9.54 -7.51
N GLU A 20 -2.60 10.72 -7.08
CA GLU A 20 -1.75 11.91 -6.88
C GLU A 20 -0.65 11.66 -5.85
N ARG A 21 -0.88 10.82 -4.84
CA ARG A 21 0.11 10.53 -3.80
C ARG A 21 1.24 9.64 -4.30
N GLU A 22 0.92 8.63 -5.12
CA GLU A 22 1.92 7.73 -5.71
C GLU A 22 2.47 8.24 -7.06
N GLY A 23 1.93 9.34 -7.58
CA GLY A 23 2.35 9.93 -8.86
C GLY A 23 2.13 9.02 -10.07
N LYS A 24 1.18 8.08 -9.99
CA LYS A 24 0.97 7.09 -11.05
C LYS A 24 -0.49 6.73 -11.28
N TRP A 25 -0.76 6.27 -12.50
CA TRP A 25 -2.06 5.73 -12.87
C TRP A 25 -2.26 4.35 -12.23
N GLN A 26 -3.40 4.18 -11.57
CA GLN A 26 -3.82 2.93 -10.98
C GLN A 26 -5.18 2.49 -11.56
N GLN A 27 -5.49 1.22 -11.42
CA GLN A 27 -6.76 0.65 -11.87
C GLN A 27 -7.40 -0.16 -10.75
N VAL A 28 -8.62 0.20 -10.37
CA VAL A 28 -9.46 -0.60 -9.47
C VAL A 28 -10.38 -1.50 -10.26
N THR A 29 -10.63 -2.70 -9.74
CA THR A 29 -11.53 -3.66 -10.37
C THR A 29 -12.48 -4.31 -9.35
N VAL A 30 -13.67 -4.68 -9.81
CA VAL A 30 -14.69 -5.44 -9.07
C VAL A 30 -15.31 -6.44 -10.04
N THR A 31 -15.58 -7.67 -9.59
CA THR A 31 -16.23 -8.70 -10.43
C THR A 31 -17.58 -9.06 -9.83
N LEU A 32 -18.66 -8.90 -10.60
CA LEU A 32 -20.04 -9.18 -10.16
C LEU A 32 -20.72 -10.18 -11.09
N GLY A 33 -21.83 -10.76 -10.63
CA GLY A 33 -22.50 -11.86 -11.33
C GLY A 33 -23.37 -11.47 -12.52
N SER A 34 -23.67 -10.17 -12.72
CA SER A 34 -24.52 -9.74 -13.82
C SER A 34 -24.21 -8.34 -14.35
N LYS A 35 -24.87 -7.99 -15.46
CA LYS A 35 -24.84 -6.67 -16.12
C LYS A 35 -26.07 -5.80 -15.82
N SER A 36 -26.89 -6.17 -14.84
CA SER A 36 -28.11 -5.41 -14.56
C SER A 36 -27.76 -3.97 -14.16
N ARG A 37 -28.67 -3.01 -14.43
CA ARG A 37 -28.45 -1.61 -14.06
C ARG A 37 -28.21 -1.44 -12.55
N ALA A 38 -28.90 -2.23 -11.73
CA ALA A 38 -28.70 -2.22 -10.28
C ALA A 38 -27.28 -2.67 -9.89
N VAL A 39 -26.80 -3.77 -10.47
CA VAL A 39 -25.45 -4.29 -10.23
C VAL A 39 -24.38 -3.33 -10.78
N GLN A 40 -24.67 -2.67 -11.89
CA GLN A 40 -23.79 -1.64 -12.45
C GLN A 40 -23.69 -0.40 -11.52
N ALA A 41 -24.79 0.00 -10.88
CA ALA A 41 -24.80 1.09 -9.90
C ALA A 41 -24.02 0.69 -8.63
N GLU A 42 -24.21 -0.53 -8.15
CA GLU A 42 -23.43 -1.09 -7.03
C GLU A 42 -21.93 -1.13 -7.35
N ALA A 43 -21.57 -1.59 -8.56
CA ALA A 43 -20.18 -1.60 -9.02
C ALA A 43 -19.54 -0.20 -8.97
N LYS A 44 -20.26 0.85 -9.38
CA LYS A 44 -19.77 2.23 -9.30
C LYS A 44 -19.49 2.65 -7.86
N ILE A 45 -20.39 2.33 -6.94
CA ILE A 45 -20.22 2.64 -5.50
C ILE A 45 -19.00 1.92 -4.95
N LEU A 46 -18.87 0.61 -5.22
CA LEU A 46 -17.74 -0.20 -4.76
C LEU A 46 -16.40 0.29 -5.34
N LEU A 47 -16.37 0.70 -6.61
CA LEU A 47 -15.17 1.25 -7.22
C LEU A 47 -14.78 2.60 -6.60
N ALA A 48 -15.75 3.48 -6.35
CA ALA A 48 -15.50 4.76 -5.67
C ALA A 48 -14.93 4.55 -4.26
N GLN A 49 -15.53 3.64 -3.48
CA GLN A 49 -15.03 3.27 -2.15
C GLN A 49 -13.58 2.75 -2.20
N LYS A 50 -13.23 1.94 -3.20
CA LYS A 50 -11.85 1.45 -3.37
C LYS A 50 -10.88 2.59 -3.72
N ILE A 51 -11.29 3.55 -4.54
CA ILE A 51 -10.48 4.72 -4.89
C ILE A 51 -10.26 5.59 -3.65
N ASP A 52 -11.31 5.87 -2.89
CA ASP A 52 -11.21 6.67 -1.67
C ASP A 52 -10.34 5.98 -0.62
N LYS A 53 -10.50 4.67 -0.45
CA LYS A 53 -9.63 3.86 0.41
C LYS A 53 -8.16 3.91 -0.02
N ALA A 54 -7.87 3.81 -1.32
CA ALA A 54 -6.51 3.95 -1.84
C ALA A 54 -5.91 5.35 -1.59
N ARG A 55 -6.76 6.39 -1.52
CA ARG A 55 -6.36 7.76 -1.16
C ARG A 55 -6.12 7.93 0.34
N THR A 56 -6.84 7.21 1.20
CA THR A 56 -6.78 7.37 2.67
C THR A 56 -5.77 6.45 3.36
N ASP A 57 -5.69 5.18 2.98
CA ASP A 57 -5.02 4.14 3.76
C ASP A 57 -3.49 4.30 3.87
N ASN A 58 -2.87 5.03 2.94
CA ASN A 58 -1.44 5.33 3.01
C ASN A 58 -1.07 6.41 4.05
N ALA A 59 -2.03 6.93 4.82
CA ALA A 59 -1.73 7.79 5.98
C ALA A 59 -0.88 7.07 7.06
N ASN A 60 -0.95 5.73 7.13
CA ASN A 60 -0.25 4.94 8.15
C ASN A 60 1.17 4.49 7.76
N PHE A 61 1.64 4.76 6.54
CA PHE A 61 2.98 4.32 6.08
C PHE A 61 4.06 5.40 6.19
N ASN A 62 3.80 6.48 6.94
CA ASN A 62 4.75 7.56 7.20
C ASN A 62 5.20 7.64 8.67
N SER A 63 5.38 6.50 9.34
CA SER A 63 6.47 6.42 10.33
C SER A 63 7.75 6.14 9.55
N SER A 64 8.27 7.17 8.88
CA SER A 64 9.39 7.09 7.93
C SER A 64 10.74 6.87 8.61
N VAL A 65 10.81 6.00 9.62
CA VAL A 65 12.07 5.50 10.14
C VAL A 65 12.42 4.29 9.29
N SER A 66 13.41 4.46 8.42
CA SER A 66 14.00 3.33 7.71
C SER A 66 14.68 2.40 8.73
N ILE A 67 14.81 1.11 8.40
CA ILE A 67 15.54 0.16 9.26
C ILE A 67 16.95 0.68 9.53
N GLN A 68 17.58 1.34 8.55
CA GLN A 68 18.88 1.98 8.72
C GLN A 68 18.84 3.11 9.75
N ALA A 69 17.84 4.00 9.67
CA ALA A 69 17.71 5.09 10.65
C ALA A 69 17.50 4.57 12.07
N ALA A 70 16.70 3.51 12.25
CA ALA A 70 16.54 2.85 13.54
C ALA A 70 17.84 2.19 14.04
N PHE A 71 18.62 1.59 13.13
CA PHE A 71 19.90 0.98 13.45
C PHE A 71 20.94 2.03 13.86
N ASP A 72 21.00 3.15 13.14
CA ASP A 72 21.93 4.26 13.43
C ASP A 72 21.63 4.88 14.80
N GLU A 73 20.35 5.10 15.13
CA GLU A 73 19.92 5.56 16.46
C GLU A 73 20.30 4.58 17.56
N TRP A 74 20.06 3.28 17.34
CA TRP A 74 20.42 2.22 18.28
C TRP A 74 21.94 2.16 18.50
N GLN A 75 22.74 2.29 17.45
CA GLN A 75 24.19 2.22 17.52
C GLN A 75 24.78 3.31 18.43
N VAL A 76 24.23 4.53 18.36
CA VAL A 76 24.65 5.67 19.22
C VAL A 76 24.35 5.42 20.70
N ILE A 77 23.23 4.74 21.00
CA ILE A 77 22.90 4.34 22.38
C ILE A 77 23.83 3.22 22.84
N ARG A 78 24.05 2.22 21.98
CA ARG A 78 24.87 1.04 22.26
C ARG A 78 26.33 1.36 22.53
N GLU A 79 26.89 2.34 21.82
CA GLU A 79 28.25 2.83 22.04
C GLU A 79 28.43 3.46 23.44
N LYS A 80 27.39 4.11 23.97
CA LYS A 80 27.43 4.74 25.31
C LYS A 80 27.27 3.74 26.45
N GLU A 81 26.61 2.61 26.22
CA GLU A 81 26.41 1.55 27.22
C GLU A 81 27.66 0.69 27.41
N LEU A 82 28.42 0.47 26.33
CA LEU A 82 29.53 -0.47 26.31
C LEU A 82 30.88 0.23 26.52
N LYS A 83 31.84 -0.52 27.07
CA LYS A 83 33.25 -0.14 26.98
C LYS A 83 33.70 -0.21 25.51
N ALA A 84 34.54 0.73 25.10
CA ALA A 84 35.01 0.85 23.71
C ALA A 84 35.55 -0.46 23.11
N SER A 85 36.26 -1.28 23.91
CA SER A 85 36.78 -2.59 23.47
C SER A 85 35.68 -3.62 23.18
N SER A 86 34.58 -3.58 23.92
CA SER A 86 33.45 -4.49 23.73
C SER A 86 32.61 -4.06 22.52
N PHE A 87 32.37 -2.75 22.38
CA PHE A 87 31.68 -2.19 21.21
C PHE A 87 32.42 -2.49 19.91
N PHE A 88 33.75 -2.35 19.88
CA PHE A 88 34.58 -2.65 18.70
C PHE A 88 34.50 -4.12 18.26
N ASN A 89 34.39 -5.06 19.21
CA ASN A 89 34.25 -6.47 18.88
C ASN A 89 32.83 -6.80 18.39
N GLU A 90 31.80 -6.14 18.94
CA GLU A 90 30.40 -6.31 18.53
C GLU A 90 30.15 -5.74 17.13
N SER A 91 30.66 -4.54 16.84
CA SER A 91 30.53 -3.91 15.52
C SER A 91 31.28 -4.63 14.40
N LYS A 92 32.32 -5.41 14.74
CA LYS A 92 33.06 -6.23 13.78
C LYS A 92 32.32 -7.50 13.36
N MET A 93 31.32 -7.93 14.13
CA MET A 93 30.51 -9.13 13.85
C MET A 93 29.17 -8.85 13.18
N LEU A 94 28.76 -7.58 13.12
CA LEU A 94 27.56 -7.09 12.42
C LEU A 94 27.91 -6.73 10.97
#